data_AF-A0A4C1ZBJ0-F1
#
_entry.id   AF-A0A4C1ZBJ0-F1
#
_cell.length_a   1.000
_cell.length_b   1.000
_cell.length_c   1.000
_cell.angle_alpha   90.00
_cell.angle_beta   90.00
_cell.angle_gamma   90.00
#
_symmetry.space_group_name_H-M   'P 1'
#
loop_
_entity.id
_entity.type
_entity.pdbx_description
1 polymer ?
#
loop_
_entity_poly.entity_id
_entity_poly.type
_entity_poly.pdbx_seq_one_letter_code
_entity_poly.pdbx_strand_id
1 'polypeptide(L)'
;MLVHYLAEYNLASTAPLDLVMFEDAIAHLCRAARIMRQPMANALFLGMGGSGRQSVSRLAAYIAELTCMQIEITRTYGMSEWRDDLKRTMMKAGAENRGMVFLFSDAQASLR
;
A
#
# COMPACT_ATOMS: atom_id res chain seq x y z
N MET A 1 0.19 2.71 -20.81
CA MET A 1 1.04 1.90 -19.90
C MET A 1 0.48 1.84 -18.48
N LEU A 2 0.35 2.95 -17.73
CA LEU A 2 -0.15 2.91 -16.34
C LEU A 2 -1.62 2.46 -16.19
N VAL A 3 -2.48 2.83 -17.14
CA VAL A 3 -3.89 2.36 -17.17
C VAL A 3 -3.96 0.84 -17.33
N HIS A 4 -2.99 0.24 -18.01
CA HIS A 4 -2.92 -1.22 -18.18
C HIS A 4 -2.61 -1.91 -16.86
N TYR A 5 -1.63 -1.43 -16.09
CA TYR A 5 -1.34 -1.94 -14.75
C TYR A 5 -2.55 -1.86 -13.80
N LEU A 6 -3.36 -0.80 -13.90
CA LEU A 6 -4.61 -0.71 -13.13
C LEU A 6 -5.61 -1.79 -13.54
N ALA A 7 -5.75 -2.06 -14.84
CA ALA A 7 -6.62 -3.12 -15.33
C ALA A 7 -6.13 -4.51 -14.88
N GLU A 8 -4.83 -4.78 -15.00
CA GLU A 8 -4.22 -6.04 -14.53
C GLU A 8 -4.39 -6.22 -13.01
N TYR A 9 -4.15 -5.16 -12.23
CA TYR A 9 -4.39 -5.17 -10.79
C TYR A 9 -5.85 -5.54 -10.49
N ASN A 10 -6.80 -4.91 -11.18
CA ASN A 10 -8.23 -5.15 -10.96
C ASN A 10 -8.67 -6.57 -11.37
N LEU A 11 -7.98 -7.20 -12.33
CA LEU A 11 -8.22 -8.60 -12.70
C LEU A 11 -7.63 -9.58 -11.68
N ALA A 12 -6.49 -9.24 -11.07
CA ALA A 12 -5.79 -10.10 -10.13
C ALA A 12 -6.25 -9.94 -8.66
N SER A 13 -6.93 -8.84 -8.33
CA SER A 13 -7.31 -8.48 -6.96
C SER A 13 -8.79 -8.73 -6.69
N THR A 14 -9.09 -9.27 -5.50
CA THR A 14 -10.48 -9.37 -4.97
C THR A 14 -11.04 -8.03 -4.51
N ALA A 15 -10.19 -7.00 -4.41
CA ALA A 15 -10.54 -5.64 -4.02
C ALA A 15 -10.04 -4.66 -5.10
N PRO A 16 -10.80 -4.44 -6.18
CA PRO A 16 -10.41 -3.57 -7.29
C PRO A 16 -10.34 -2.10 -6.87
N LEU A 17 -9.55 -1.32 -7.61
CA LEU A 17 -9.39 0.12 -7.45
C LEU A 17 -10.22 0.84 -8.51
N ASP A 18 -11.16 1.66 -8.05
CA ASP A 18 -11.88 2.62 -8.88
C ASP A 18 -11.05 3.92 -8.99
N LEU A 19 -9.99 3.88 -9.78
CA LEU A 19 -9.05 4.98 -9.93
C LEU A 19 -9.16 5.60 -11.34
N VAL A 20 -9.49 6.88 -11.40
CA VAL A 20 -9.47 7.64 -12.66
C VAL A 20 -8.05 8.16 -12.91
N MET A 21 -7.47 7.80 -14.05
CA MET A 21 -6.09 8.16 -14.43
C MET A 21 -6.05 9.48 -15.19
N PHE A 22 -6.02 10.60 -14.47
CA PHE A 22 -5.71 11.93 -15.00
C PHE A 22 -4.26 12.33 -14.69
N GLU A 23 -3.80 13.46 -15.22
CA GLU A 23 -2.39 13.86 -15.19
C GLU A 23 -1.79 13.88 -13.78
N ASP A 24 -2.47 14.49 -12.79
CA ASP A 24 -1.96 14.50 -11.42
C ASP A 24 -1.95 13.11 -10.78
N ALA A 25 -2.98 12.30 -11.01
CA ALA A 25 -3.04 10.93 -10.50
C ALA A 25 -1.87 10.08 -11.04
N ILE A 26 -1.57 10.23 -12.33
CA ILE A 26 -0.40 9.62 -12.99
C ILE A 26 0.90 10.14 -12.36
N ALA A 27 1.03 11.46 -12.15
CA ALA A 27 2.22 12.05 -11.55
C ALA A 27 2.43 11.60 -10.09
N HIS A 28 1.36 11.43 -9.32
CA HIS A 28 1.42 10.90 -7.96
C HIS A 28 1.80 9.42 -7.94
N LEU A 29 1.24 8.61 -8.83
CA LEU A 29 1.58 7.20 -8.98
C LEU A 29 3.06 7.01 -9.38
N CYS A 30 3.54 7.79 -10.35
CA CYS A 30 4.95 7.79 -10.76
C CYS A 30 5.89 8.13 -9.59
N ARG A 31 5.52 9.12 -8.76
CA ARG A 31 6.29 9.48 -7.57
C ARG A 31 6.30 8.35 -6.54
N ALA A 32 5.15 7.74 -6.26
CA ALA A 32 5.02 6.61 -5.35
C ALA A 32 5.85 5.40 -5.82
N ALA A 33 5.71 5.00 -7.08
CA ALA A 33 6.45 3.88 -7.68
C ALA A 33 7.96 4.14 -7.71
N ARG A 34 8.40 5.40 -7.85
CA ARG A 34 9.83 5.75 -7.75
C ARG A 34 10.36 5.57 -6.33
N ILE A 35 9.59 5.94 -5.30
CA ILE A 35 9.99 5.75 -3.90
C ILE A 35 10.06 4.25 -3.59
N MET A 36 9.06 3.46 -3.97
CA MET A 36 8.99 2.03 -3.64
C MET A 36 10.11 1.18 -4.26
N ARG A 37 10.72 1.64 -5.36
CA ARG A 37 11.88 0.97 -5.97
C ARG A 37 13.21 1.24 -5.24
N GLN A 38 13.26 2.20 -4.33
CA GLN A 38 14.48 2.45 -3.56
C GLN A 38 14.61 1.41 -2.43
N PRO A 39 15.82 0.92 -2.15
CA PRO A 39 16.04 0.02 -1.03
C PRO A 39 15.71 0.74 0.28
N MET A 40 15.04 0.03 1.20
CA MET A 40 14.67 0.54 2.54
C MET A 40 13.81 1.83 2.50
N ALA A 41 13.04 2.03 1.43
CA ALA A 41 12.23 3.21 1.25
C ALA A 41 11.03 3.28 2.22
N ASN A 42 10.68 4.50 2.61
CA ASN A 42 9.47 4.81 3.36
C ASN A 42 8.78 6.01 2.70
N ALA A 43 7.45 6.05 2.73
CA ALA A 43 6.65 7.11 2.13
C ALA A 43 5.53 7.55 3.07
N LEU A 44 5.37 8.86 3.24
CA LEU A 44 4.23 9.46 3.94
C LEU A 44 3.37 10.21 2.92
N PHE A 45 2.11 9.80 2.79
CA PHE A 45 1.16 10.41 1.86
C PHE A 45 0.26 11.41 2.59
N LEU A 46 0.49 12.70 2.34
CA LEU A 46 -0.32 13.79 2.90
C LEU A 46 -1.37 14.26 1.89
N GLY A 47 -2.56 14.62 2.37
CA GLY A 47 -3.66 15.06 1.54
C GLY A 47 -5.01 15.03 2.26
N MET A 48 -6.03 15.57 1.62
CA MET A 48 -7.41 15.51 2.12
C MET A 48 -7.98 14.08 1.95
N GLY A 49 -9.02 13.75 2.72
CA GLY A 49 -9.80 12.52 2.50
C GLY A 49 -10.34 12.46 1.06
N GLY A 50 -10.39 11.26 0.48
CA GLY A 50 -10.87 11.06 -0.90
C GLY A 50 -9.86 11.33 -2.02
N SER A 51 -8.65 11.83 -1.71
CA SER A 51 -7.58 12.10 -2.70
C SER A 51 -6.95 10.87 -3.36
N GLY A 52 -7.42 9.65 -3.06
CA GLY A 52 -6.93 8.41 -3.68
C GLY A 52 -5.56 7.92 -3.17
N ARG A 53 -5.00 8.50 -2.10
CA ARG A 53 -3.68 8.14 -1.54
C ARG A 53 -3.50 6.64 -1.32
N GLN A 54 -4.46 5.98 -0.68
CA GLN A 54 -4.40 4.54 -0.41
C GLN A 54 -4.42 3.73 -1.71
N SER A 55 -5.28 4.10 -2.67
CA SER A 55 -5.39 3.44 -3.97
C SER A 55 -4.10 3.59 -4.78
N VAL A 56 -3.51 4.78 -4.79
CA VAL A 56 -2.21 5.04 -5.45
C VAL A 56 -1.10 4.23 -4.80
N SER A 57 -1.04 4.15 -3.46
CA SER A 57 -0.04 3.33 -2.76
C SER A 57 -0.17 1.85 -3.09
N ARG A 58 -1.39 1.30 -3.13
CA ARG A 58 -1.62 -0.12 -3.48
C ARG A 58 -1.20 -0.41 -4.92
N LEU A 59 -1.58 0.45 -5.86
CA LEU A 59 -1.20 0.30 -7.26
C LEU A 59 0.31 0.48 -7.47
N ALA A 60 0.94 1.42 -6.77
CA ALA A 60 2.40 1.60 -6.81
C ALA A 60 3.14 0.36 -6.30
N ALA A 61 2.65 -0.27 -5.23
CA ALA A 61 3.22 -1.49 -4.69
C ALA A 61 3.11 -2.64 -5.69
N TYR A 62 1.95 -2.77 -6.35
CA TYR A 62 1.75 -3.75 -7.41
C TYR A 62 2.69 -3.55 -8.60
N ILE A 63 2.85 -2.32 -9.08
CA ILE A 63 3.79 -1.97 -10.18
C ILE A 63 5.24 -2.28 -9.78
N ALA A 64 5.58 -2.15 -8.50
CA ALA A 64 6.90 -2.48 -7.98
C ALA A 64 7.08 -3.97 -7.64
N GLU A 65 6.10 -4.82 -7.97
CA GLU A 65 6.07 -6.25 -7.65
C GLU A 65 6.20 -6.55 -6.14
N LEU A 66 5.73 -5.62 -5.31
CA LEU A 66 5.72 -5.73 -3.85
C LEU A 66 4.37 -6.22 -3.35
N THR A 67 4.40 -7.14 -2.40
CA THR A 67 3.19 -7.59 -1.71
C THR A 67 2.75 -6.51 -0.72
N CYS A 68 1.58 -5.91 -0.95
CA CYS A 68 1.01 -4.92 -0.06
C CYS A 68 0.25 -5.60 1.08
N MET A 69 0.74 -5.43 2.30
CA MET A 69 0.07 -5.83 3.54
C MET A 69 -0.56 -4.59 4.14
N GLN A 70 -1.89 -4.57 4.21
CA GLN A 70 -2.64 -3.49 4.82
C GLN A 70 -3.25 -3.98 6.13
N ILE A 71 -3.14 -3.16 7.16
CA ILE A 71 -3.78 -3.45 8.45
C ILE A 71 -5.29 -3.30 8.32
N GLU A 72 -6.05 -4.19 8.96
CA GLU A 72 -7.50 -4.08 9.08
C GLU A 72 -7.86 -3.95 10.56
N ILE A 73 -8.37 -2.76 10.93
CA ILE A 73 -8.78 -2.53 12.32
C ILE A 73 -10.13 -3.17 12.57
N THR A 74 -10.16 -3.99 13.60
CA THR A 74 -11.37 -4.56 14.20
C THR A 74 -11.62 -3.92 15.56
N ARG A 75 -12.79 -4.17 16.17
CA ARG A 75 -13.11 -3.65 17.52
C ARG A 75 -12.15 -4.15 18.60
N THR A 76 -11.46 -5.26 18.34
CA THR A 76 -10.51 -5.90 19.27
C THR A 76 -9.06 -5.67 18.87
N TYR A 77 -8.80 -4.87 17.83
CA TYR A 77 -7.44 -4.62 17.35
C TYR A 77 -6.70 -3.74 18.36
N GLY A 78 -5.66 -4.29 18.97
CA GLY A 78 -4.81 -3.62 19.96
C GLY A 78 -3.32 -3.79 19.67
N MET A 79 -2.50 -3.54 20.69
CA MET A 79 -1.05 -3.64 20.58
C MET A 79 -0.54 -5.06 20.30
N SER A 80 -1.30 -6.09 20.68
CA SER A 80 -0.92 -7.48 20.39
C SER A 80 -1.05 -7.76 18.89
N GLU A 81 -2.20 -7.41 18.32
CA GLU A 81 -2.52 -7.61 16.91
C GLU A 81 -1.56 -6.81 16.02
N TRP A 82 -1.26 -5.56 16.40
CA TRP A 82 -0.24 -4.75 15.74
C TRP A 82 1.13 -5.41 15.69
N ARG A 83 1.60 -5.93 16.83
CA ARG A 83 2.90 -6.62 16.90
C ARG A 83 2.89 -7.88 16.05
N ASP A 84 1.77 -8.60 16.02
CA ASP A 84 1.63 -9.80 15.21
C ASP A 84 1.62 -9.49 13.70
N ASP A 85 0.97 -8.41 13.27
CA ASP A 85 0.97 -7.94 11.88
C ASP A 85 2.35 -7.47 11.43
N LEU A 86 3.05 -6.75 12.29
CA LEU A 86 4.43 -6.35 12.04
C LEU A 86 5.34 -7.59 11.95
N LYS A 87 5.22 -8.53 12.90
CA LYS A 87 5.99 -9.78 12.89
C LYS A 87 5.73 -10.58 11.63
N ARG A 88 4.47 -10.75 11.22
CA ARG A 88 4.09 -11.43 9.96
C ARG A 88 4.75 -10.76 8.75
N THR A 89 4.72 -9.44 8.69
CA THR A 89 5.33 -8.68 7.59
C THR A 89 6.84 -8.83 7.57
N MET A 90 7.50 -8.75 8.72
CA MET A 90 8.94 -8.94 8.85
C MET A 90 9.38 -10.38 8.51
N MET A 91 8.60 -11.39 8.89
CA MET A 91 8.91 -12.79 8.54
C MET A 91 8.80 -13.02 7.03
N LYS A 92 7.77 -12.48 6.37
CA LYS A 92 7.65 -12.57 4.90
C LYS A 92 8.79 -11.82 4.20
N ALA A 93 9.15 -10.64 4.70
CA ALA A 93 10.22 -9.84 4.13
C ALA A 93 11.60 -10.49 4.31
N GLY A 94 11.92 -10.92 5.53
CA GLY A 94 13.24 -11.41 5.90
C GLY A 94 13.45 -12.91 5.68
N ALA A 95 12.52 -13.76 6.13
CA ALA A 95 12.68 -15.21 6.07
C ALA A 95 12.28 -15.80 4.71
N GLU A 96 11.23 -15.26 4.08
CA GLU A 96 10.79 -15.70 2.75
C GLU A 96 11.41 -14.89 1.60
N ASN A 97 12.21 -13.87 1.92
CA ASN A 97 12.85 -12.97 0.95
C ASN A 97 11.85 -12.36 -0.06
N ARG A 98 10.65 -11.98 0.40
CA ARG A 98 9.62 -11.35 -0.43
C ARG A 98 9.65 -9.84 -0.29
N GLY A 99 9.51 -9.13 -1.40
CA GLY A 99 9.27 -7.68 -1.37
C GLY A 99 7.93 -7.37 -0.71
N MET A 100 7.95 -6.58 0.36
CA MET A 100 6.76 -6.24 1.17
C MET A 100 6.58 -4.72 1.27
N VAL A 101 5.32 -4.28 1.25
CA VAL A 101 4.92 -2.93 1.68
C VAL A 101 3.97 -3.07 2.85
N PHE A 102 4.28 -2.40 3.96
CA PHE A 102 3.40 -2.29 5.11
C PHE A 102 2.61 -0.98 5.02
N LEU A 103 1.31 -1.06 4.78
CA LEU A 103 0.44 0.08 4.54
C LEU A 103 -0.53 0.29 5.70
N PHE A 104 -0.52 1.49 6.27
CA PHE A 104 -1.50 1.90 7.27
C PHE A 104 -1.85 3.39 7.12
N SER A 105 -3.02 3.77 7.63
CA SER A 105 -3.50 5.16 7.63
C SER A 105 -3.55 5.77 9.03
N ASP A 106 -3.78 7.09 9.09
CA ASP A 106 -4.02 7.84 10.31
C ASP A 106 -5.25 7.34 11.08
N ALA A 107 -6.30 6.94 10.36
CA ALA A 107 -7.46 6.27 10.94
C ALA A 107 -7.08 4.98 11.68
N GLN A 108 -5.91 4.41 11.37
CA GLN A 108 -5.38 3.20 11.98
C GLN A 108 -4.31 3.46 13.05
N ALA A 109 -3.78 4.67 13.11
CA ALA A 109 -2.77 5.08 14.08
C ALA A 109 -3.37 5.48 15.44
N SER A 110 -4.69 5.50 15.58
CA SER A 110 -5.43 5.92 16.78
C SER A 110 -5.57 4.84 17.86
N LEU A 111 -4.78 3.76 17.77
CA LEU A 111 -4.57 2.79 18.85
C LEU A 111 -4.15 3.51 20.13
N ARG A 112 -5.07 3.62 21.09
CA ARG A 112 -4.80 4.06 22.46
C ARG A 112 -4.46 2.88 23.35
#